data_AF-A0A3D5D8R4-F1
#
_entry.id   AF-A0A3D5D8R4-F1
#
_cell.length_a   1.000
_cell.length_b   1.000
_cell.length_c   1.000
_cell.angle_alpha   90.00
_cell.angle_beta   90.00
_cell.angle_gamma   90.00
#
_symmetry.space_group_name_H-M   'P 1'
#
loop_
_entity.id
_entity.type
_entity.pdbx_description
1 polymer ?
#
loop_
_entity_poly.entity_id
_entity_poly.type
_entity_poly.pdbx_seq_one_letter_code
_entity_poly.pdbx_strand_id
1 'polypeptide(L)'
;MNLDRLPLAEAVDLMLAEEQRAAKAVRAEAKTIARLAGWVAKALAEGGRLFYVGAGTSGRLGVLDASECPPTFRAKPEQVQGIIAGGPQALTQPVEGAEDDPAAGARAIQFRGVGKRDVVIGIAASGRTPFVWGAMEMAAQRGARTALVCFNPAMKRRGGVPQLILAPAIGPEVLTGSTRLKAGTATKLILNCITTLAMVHLGKVAGNLMVDVDPKNEKLRERAVRIVMTLTEADAATAEAALQADGWMVKKALKRLGR
;
A
#
# COMPACT_ATOMS: atom_id res chain seq x y z
N MET A 1 -12.07 9.91 -29.15
CA MET A 1 -11.11 10.90 -28.63
C MET A 1 -9.85 10.75 -29.48
N ASN A 2 -9.44 11.80 -30.21
CA ASN A 2 -8.32 11.73 -31.17
C ASN A 2 -7.01 12.14 -30.47
N LEU A 3 -6.62 11.37 -29.44
CA LEU A 3 -5.49 11.70 -28.57
C LEU A 3 -4.18 11.93 -29.34
N ASP A 4 -3.99 11.20 -30.44
CA ASP A 4 -2.84 11.27 -31.36
C ASP A 4 -2.74 12.59 -32.14
N ARG A 5 -3.81 13.39 -32.19
CA ARG A 5 -3.88 14.63 -32.97
C ARG A 5 -3.97 15.91 -32.14
N LEU A 6 -4.07 15.78 -30.82
CA LEU A 6 -4.15 16.95 -29.94
C LEU A 6 -2.80 17.67 -29.89
N PRO A 7 -2.79 19.02 -29.86
CA PRO A 7 -1.62 19.77 -29.42
C PRO A 7 -1.16 19.27 -28.05
N LEU A 8 0.16 19.24 -27.81
CA LEU A 8 0.72 18.66 -26.59
C LEU A 8 0.14 19.27 -25.30
N ALA A 9 -0.11 20.59 -25.29
CA ALA A 9 -0.73 21.26 -24.14
C ALA A 9 -2.13 20.70 -23.84
N GLU A 10 -2.98 20.57 -24.87
CA GLU A 10 -4.33 20.00 -24.72
C GLU A 10 -4.30 18.51 -24.33
N ALA A 11 -3.35 17.75 -24.87
CA ALA A 11 -3.16 16.35 -24.50
C ALA A 11 -2.78 16.19 -23.01
N VAL A 12 -1.89 17.07 -22.51
CA VAL A 12 -1.51 17.11 -21.09
C VAL A 12 -2.71 17.47 -20.22
N ASP A 13 -3.45 18.52 -20.58
CA ASP A 13 -4.65 18.94 -19.82
C ASP A 13 -5.70 17.84 -19.77
N LEU A 14 -5.94 17.15 -20.89
CA LEU A 14 -6.82 16.00 -20.97
C LEU A 14 -6.36 14.86 -20.05
N MET A 15 -5.07 14.50 -20.08
CA MET A 15 -4.53 13.45 -19.21
C MET A 15 -4.70 13.80 -17.72
N LEU A 16 -4.38 15.04 -17.33
CA LEU A 16 -4.51 15.49 -15.94
C LEU A 16 -5.98 15.58 -15.49
N ALA A 17 -6.89 15.99 -16.37
CA ALA A 17 -8.32 15.99 -16.08
C ALA A 17 -8.88 14.58 -15.85
N GLU A 18 -8.39 13.59 -16.60
CA GLU A 18 -8.72 12.18 -16.39
C GLU A 18 -8.22 11.69 -15.02
N GLU A 19 -7.00 12.03 -14.59
CA GLU A 19 -6.47 11.64 -13.26
C GLU A 19 -7.34 12.15 -12.10
N GLN A 20 -7.97 13.31 -12.21
CA GLN A 20 -8.90 13.81 -11.18
C GLN A 20 -10.09 12.86 -10.94
N ARG A 21 -10.51 12.10 -11.95
CA ARG A 21 -11.58 11.11 -11.82
C ARG A 21 -11.17 9.93 -10.94
N ALA A 22 -9.88 9.57 -10.96
CA ALA A 22 -9.34 8.51 -10.10
C ALA A 22 -9.55 8.86 -8.62
N ALA A 23 -9.15 10.07 -8.19
CA ALA A 23 -9.31 10.52 -6.81
C ALA A 23 -10.79 10.58 -6.37
N LYS A 24 -11.68 11.06 -7.23
CA LYS A 24 -13.14 11.10 -6.96
C LYS A 24 -13.72 9.70 -6.76
N ALA A 25 -13.35 8.76 -7.63
CA ALA A 25 -13.81 7.37 -7.52
C ALA A 25 -13.28 6.69 -6.26
N VAL A 26 -12.00 6.88 -5.92
CA VAL A 26 -11.41 6.35 -4.68
C VAL A 26 -12.14 6.90 -3.45
N ARG A 27 -12.47 8.21 -3.44
CA ARG A 27 -13.23 8.83 -2.35
C ARG A 27 -14.62 8.21 -2.17
N ALA A 28 -15.30 7.83 -3.27
CA ALA A 28 -16.60 7.16 -3.20
C ALA A 28 -16.53 5.81 -2.47
N GLU A 29 -15.35 5.18 -2.45
CA GLU A 29 -15.08 3.90 -1.78
C GLU A 29 -14.53 4.03 -0.34
N ALA A 30 -14.62 5.23 0.26
CA ALA A 30 -14.02 5.50 1.57
C ALA A 30 -14.41 4.50 2.67
N LYS A 31 -15.67 4.03 2.69
CA LYS A 31 -16.14 3.02 3.66
C LYS A 31 -15.44 1.68 3.49
N THR A 32 -15.27 1.24 2.25
CA THR A 32 -14.59 -0.01 1.89
C THR A 32 -13.10 0.07 2.22
N ILE A 33 -12.46 1.20 1.91
CA ILE A 33 -11.05 1.48 2.24
C ILE A 33 -10.84 1.49 3.75
N ALA A 34 -11.70 2.16 4.52
CA ALA A 34 -11.64 2.19 5.98
C ALA A 34 -11.78 0.78 6.58
N ARG A 35 -12.68 -0.05 6.02
CA ARG A 35 -12.83 -1.46 6.44
C ARG A 35 -11.56 -2.27 6.19
N LEU A 36 -10.90 -2.10 5.03
CA LEU A 36 -9.63 -2.75 4.73
C LEU A 36 -8.50 -2.27 5.64
N ALA A 37 -8.37 -0.97 5.85
CA ALA A 37 -7.41 -0.41 6.81
C ALA A 37 -7.61 -1.00 8.21
N GLY A 38 -8.86 -1.14 8.66
CA GLY A 38 -9.19 -1.79 9.93
C GLY A 38 -8.82 -3.28 9.99
N TRP A 39 -8.96 -4.03 8.89
CA TRP A 39 -8.49 -5.42 8.82
C TRP A 39 -6.98 -5.50 8.99
N VAL A 40 -6.26 -4.62 8.29
CA VAL A 40 -4.79 -4.56 8.36
C VAL A 40 -4.32 -4.14 9.75
N ALA A 41 -4.92 -3.10 10.32
CA ALA A 41 -4.59 -2.64 11.67
C ALA A 41 -4.73 -3.77 12.70
N LYS A 42 -5.88 -4.48 12.65
CA LYS A 42 -6.13 -5.62 13.53
C LYS A 42 -5.11 -6.76 13.32
N ALA A 43 -4.85 -7.14 12.08
CA ALA A 43 -3.89 -8.19 11.77
C ALA A 43 -2.50 -7.87 12.30
N LEU A 44 -2.01 -6.65 12.04
CA LEU A 44 -0.71 -6.18 12.52
C LEU A 44 -0.63 -6.13 14.06
N ALA A 45 -1.70 -5.69 14.74
CA ALA A 45 -1.78 -5.68 16.20
C ALA A 45 -1.70 -7.10 16.80
N GLU A 46 -2.27 -8.10 16.12
CA GLU A 46 -2.29 -9.51 16.54
C GLU A 46 -1.06 -10.30 16.05
N GLY A 47 -0.04 -9.61 15.54
CA GLY A 47 1.22 -10.19 15.06
C GLY A 47 1.11 -10.88 13.69
N GLY A 48 0.03 -10.65 12.96
CA GLY A 48 -0.11 -10.99 11.54
C GLY A 48 0.57 -9.98 10.63
N ARG A 49 0.43 -10.19 9.31
CA ARG A 49 1.11 -9.42 8.27
C ARG A 49 0.13 -9.03 7.15
N LEU A 50 0.50 -8.01 6.38
CA LEU A 50 -0.16 -7.60 5.15
C LEU A 50 0.68 -8.04 3.93
N PHE A 51 0.02 -8.69 2.98
CA PHE A 51 0.60 -9.04 1.69
C PHE A 51 -0.17 -8.38 0.56
N TYR A 52 0.51 -7.57 -0.25
CA TYR A 52 0.02 -7.14 -1.55
C TYR A 52 0.45 -8.14 -2.61
N VAL A 53 -0.45 -8.51 -3.52
CA VAL A 53 -0.14 -9.46 -4.60
C VAL A 53 -0.61 -8.90 -5.94
N GLY A 54 0.27 -8.79 -6.92
CA GLY A 54 -0.06 -8.26 -8.23
C GLY A 54 0.91 -8.65 -9.33
N ALA A 55 0.58 -8.30 -10.57
CA ALA A 55 1.48 -8.39 -11.73
C ALA A 55 1.73 -6.99 -12.30
N GLY A 56 2.82 -6.84 -13.07
CA GLY A 56 3.16 -5.58 -13.74
C GLY A 56 3.08 -4.35 -12.81
N THR A 57 2.39 -3.30 -13.26
CA THR A 57 2.21 -2.06 -12.49
C THR A 57 1.57 -2.30 -11.12
N SER A 58 0.55 -3.16 -11.05
CA SER A 58 -0.15 -3.47 -9.79
C SER A 58 0.79 -4.11 -8.76
N GLY A 59 1.62 -5.07 -9.19
CA GLY A 59 2.64 -5.68 -8.33
C GLY A 59 3.70 -4.68 -7.88
N ARG A 60 4.19 -3.82 -8.79
CA ARG A 60 5.18 -2.77 -8.47
C ARG A 60 4.66 -1.77 -7.45
N LEU A 61 3.40 -1.34 -7.56
CA LEU A 61 2.78 -0.43 -6.60
C LEU A 61 2.61 -1.08 -5.21
N GLY A 62 2.29 -2.37 -5.16
CA GLY A 62 2.28 -3.13 -3.90
C GLY A 62 3.67 -3.19 -3.25
N VAL A 63 4.72 -3.40 -4.03
CA VAL A 63 6.11 -3.39 -3.53
C VAL A 63 6.53 -1.98 -3.09
N LEU A 64 6.14 -0.94 -3.83
CA LEU A 64 6.41 0.45 -3.47
C LEU A 64 5.84 0.79 -2.07
N ASP A 65 4.53 0.58 -1.86
CA ASP A 65 3.87 0.88 -0.59
C ASP A 65 4.47 0.08 0.58
N ALA A 66 4.78 -1.20 0.36
CA ALA A 66 5.43 -2.04 1.35
C ALA A 66 6.84 -1.54 1.72
N SER A 67 7.63 -1.11 0.73
CA SER A 67 9.01 -0.64 0.93
C SER A 67 9.10 0.66 1.73
N GLU A 68 8.04 1.47 1.71
CA GLU A 68 7.97 2.72 2.47
C GLU A 68 7.58 2.50 3.93
N CYS A 69 7.01 1.34 4.29
CA CYS A 69 6.56 1.08 5.66
C CYS A 69 7.70 1.05 6.71
N PRO A 70 8.86 0.40 6.47
CA PRO A 70 9.97 0.41 7.42
C PRO A 70 10.54 1.80 7.74
N PRO A 71 10.96 2.64 6.76
CA PRO A 71 11.50 3.95 7.10
C PRO A 71 10.46 4.91 7.70
N THR A 72 9.18 4.76 7.32
CA THR A 72 8.07 5.64 7.74
C THR A 72 7.56 5.30 9.13
N PHE A 73 7.29 4.02 9.42
CA PHE A 73 6.61 3.62 10.65
C PHE A 73 7.49 2.74 11.55
N ARG A 74 8.77 2.60 11.22
CA ARG A 74 9.72 1.67 11.86
C ARG A 74 9.10 0.27 11.97
N ALA A 75 8.35 -0.09 10.94
CA ALA A 75 7.75 -1.40 10.80
C ALA A 75 8.85 -2.39 10.40
N LYS A 76 8.76 -3.63 10.87
CA LYS A 76 9.65 -4.68 10.38
C LYS A 76 9.29 -5.00 8.92
N PRO A 77 10.26 -5.29 8.03
CA PRO A 77 9.98 -5.60 6.63
C PRO A 77 8.98 -6.73 6.41
N GLU A 78 8.85 -7.64 7.38
CA GLU A 78 7.92 -8.78 7.28
C GLU A 78 6.47 -8.38 7.53
N GLN A 79 6.20 -7.23 8.16
CA GLN A 79 4.85 -6.77 8.51
C GLN A 79 4.02 -6.38 7.29
N VAL A 80 4.65 -5.79 6.27
CA VAL A 80 3.99 -5.39 5.02
C VAL A 80 4.89 -5.80 3.85
N GLN A 81 4.38 -6.65 2.97
CA GLN A 81 5.17 -7.25 1.89
C GLN A 81 4.45 -7.13 0.54
N GLY A 82 5.20 -6.82 -0.51
CA GLY A 82 4.73 -6.89 -1.89
C GLY A 82 5.19 -8.18 -2.58
N ILE A 83 4.27 -8.87 -3.24
CA ILE A 83 4.51 -10.06 -4.06
C ILE A 83 4.16 -9.71 -5.51
N ILE A 84 5.16 -9.78 -6.38
CA ILE A 84 5.02 -9.50 -7.81
C ILE A 84 5.18 -10.78 -8.63
N ALA A 85 4.27 -11.00 -9.59
CA ALA A 85 4.38 -12.06 -10.59
C ALA A 85 5.71 -11.93 -11.34
N GLY A 86 6.46 -13.03 -11.50
CA GLY A 86 7.80 -13.03 -12.12
C GLY A 86 8.93 -12.67 -11.15
N GLY A 87 8.64 -12.38 -9.87
CA GLY A 87 9.65 -12.16 -8.84
C GLY A 87 10.43 -10.85 -8.99
N PRO A 88 11.60 -10.71 -8.32
CA PRO A 88 12.34 -9.44 -8.27
C PRO A 88 12.71 -8.85 -9.64
N GLN A 89 12.95 -9.68 -10.65
CA GLN A 89 13.22 -9.21 -12.02
C GLN A 89 12.05 -8.40 -12.60
N ALA A 90 10.81 -8.75 -12.23
CA ALA A 90 9.62 -8.06 -12.69
C ALA A 90 9.52 -6.59 -12.19
N LEU A 91 10.34 -6.20 -11.21
CA LEU A 91 10.38 -4.82 -10.72
C LEU A 91 10.91 -3.85 -11.77
N THR A 92 11.93 -4.26 -12.53
CA THR A 92 12.61 -3.40 -13.50
C THR A 92 12.34 -3.80 -14.95
N GLN A 93 11.89 -5.04 -15.18
CA GLN A 93 11.60 -5.57 -16.53
C GLN A 93 10.21 -6.22 -16.57
N PRO A 94 9.53 -6.27 -17.71
CA PRO A 94 8.38 -7.16 -17.86
C PRO A 94 8.83 -8.63 -17.89
N VAL A 95 8.01 -9.52 -17.34
CA VAL A 95 8.20 -10.97 -17.43
C VAL A 95 6.98 -11.55 -18.11
N GLU A 96 7.16 -12.04 -19.34
CA GLU A 96 6.07 -12.54 -20.18
C GLU A 96 5.42 -13.78 -19.57
N GLY A 97 4.08 -13.85 -19.63
CA GLY A 97 3.28 -14.98 -19.12
C GLY A 97 3.22 -15.13 -17.60
N ALA A 98 4.01 -14.36 -16.82
CA ALA A 98 4.04 -14.51 -15.36
C ALA A 98 2.68 -14.21 -14.69
N GLU A 99 1.87 -13.35 -15.29
CA GLU A 99 0.55 -12.99 -14.77
C GLU A 99 -0.52 -14.07 -14.99
N ASP A 100 -0.26 -15.00 -15.92
CA ASP A 100 -1.17 -16.07 -16.32
C ASP A 100 -0.95 -17.39 -15.57
N ASP A 101 0.01 -17.46 -14.63
CA ASP A 101 0.27 -18.64 -13.79
C ASP A 101 -0.42 -18.53 -12.41
N PRO A 102 -1.64 -19.09 -12.22
CA PRO A 102 -2.30 -19.12 -10.91
C PRO A 102 -1.55 -19.99 -9.90
N ALA A 103 -0.86 -21.04 -10.34
CA ALA A 103 -0.12 -21.93 -9.46
C ALA A 103 1.11 -21.23 -8.87
N ALA A 104 1.77 -20.34 -9.62
CA ALA A 104 2.82 -19.47 -9.09
C ALA A 104 2.30 -18.55 -7.98
N GLY A 105 1.10 -17.97 -8.15
CA GLY A 105 0.46 -17.17 -7.11
C GLY A 105 0.23 -17.97 -5.83
N ALA A 106 -0.31 -19.18 -5.96
CA ALA A 106 -0.51 -20.09 -4.84
C ALA A 106 0.82 -20.47 -4.15
N ARG A 107 1.84 -20.85 -4.92
CA ARG A 107 3.18 -21.18 -4.40
C ARG A 107 3.80 -20.01 -3.64
N ALA A 108 3.64 -18.77 -4.13
CA ALA A 108 4.16 -17.59 -3.45
C ALA A 108 3.53 -17.40 -2.05
N ILE A 109 2.22 -17.61 -1.93
CA ILE A 109 1.49 -17.53 -0.66
C ILE A 109 1.93 -18.64 0.31
N GLN A 110 2.11 -19.86 -0.19
CA GLN A 110 2.64 -20.98 0.61
C GLN A 110 4.05 -20.70 1.10
N PHE A 111 4.95 -20.25 0.21
CA PHE A 111 6.34 -19.95 0.53
C PHE A 111 6.48 -18.87 1.61
N ARG A 112 5.61 -17.85 1.60
CA ARG A 112 5.60 -16.79 2.64
C ARG A 112 4.97 -17.24 3.96
N GLY A 113 4.46 -18.47 4.03
CA GLY A 113 3.80 -19.01 5.21
C GLY A 113 2.56 -18.21 5.61
N VAL A 114 1.80 -17.71 4.64
CA VAL A 114 0.56 -16.95 4.91
C VAL A 114 -0.41 -17.82 5.71
N GLY A 115 -1.12 -17.25 6.67
CA GLY A 115 -2.11 -17.98 7.47
C GLY A 115 -3.21 -17.09 8.05
N LYS A 116 -3.97 -17.65 8.99
CA LYS A 116 -5.20 -17.06 9.54
C LYS A 116 -5.09 -15.67 10.20
N ARG A 117 -3.89 -15.22 10.53
CA ARG A 117 -3.64 -13.88 11.10
C ARG A 117 -3.33 -12.84 10.03
N ASP A 118 -3.07 -13.27 8.80
CA ASP A 118 -2.61 -12.41 7.73
C ASP A 118 -3.77 -11.86 6.90
N VAL A 119 -3.49 -10.75 6.22
CA VAL A 119 -4.37 -10.14 5.21
C VAL A 119 -3.65 -10.19 3.86
N VAL A 120 -4.34 -10.69 2.84
CA VAL A 120 -3.86 -10.71 1.45
C VAL A 120 -4.73 -9.82 0.60
N ILE A 121 -4.14 -8.80 -0.02
CA ILE A 121 -4.81 -7.89 -0.94
C ILE A 121 -4.28 -8.15 -2.34
N GLY A 122 -5.11 -8.77 -3.17
CA GLY A 122 -4.86 -8.92 -4.60
C GLY A 122 -5.10 -7.59 -5.32
N ILE A 123 -4.21 -7.24 -6.24
CA ILE A 123 -4.27 -6.01 -7.02
C ILE A 123 -4.22 -6.39 -8.50
N ALA A 124 -5.34 -6.17 -9.18
CA ALA A 124 -5.45 -6.43 -10.61
C ALA A 124 -6.44 -5.43 -11.21
N ALA A 125 -5.97 -4.49 -12.03
CA ALA A 125 -6.86 -3.47 -12.61
C ALA A 125 -8.05 -4.08 -13.36
N SER A 126 -7.79 -5.16 -14.10
CA SER A 126 -8.81 -5.95 -14.82
C SER A 126 -9.72 -6.78 -13.91
N GLY A 127 -9.31 -7.03 -12.66
CA GLY A 127 -9.97 -7.91 -11.72
C GLY A 127 -9.86 -9.41 -12.04
N ARG A 128 -9.15 -9.82 -13.10
CA ARG A 128 -9.16 -11.21 -13.60
C ARG A 128 -7.80 -11.90 -13.69
N THR A 129 -6.71 -11.24 -13.31
CA THR A 129 -5.33 -11.76 -13.45
C THR A 129 -5.13 -13.11 -12.73
N PRO A 130 -4.83 -14.21 -13.43
CA PRO A 130 -4.76 -15.56 -12.86
C PRO A 130 -3.80 -15.70 -11.67
N PHE A 131 -2.58 -15.15 -11.75
CA PHE A 131 -1.61 -15.15 -10.64
C PHE A 131 -2.21 -14.59 -9.34
N VAL A 132 -2.97 -13.49 -9.44
CA VAL A 132 -3.60 -12.82 -8.29
C VAL A 132 -4.72 -13.68 -7.70
N TRP A 133 -5.53 -14.32 -8.55
CA TRP A 133 -6.60 -15.21 -8.10
C TRP A 133 -6.05 -16.46 -7.41
N GLY A 134 -5.04 -17.13 -8.00
CA GLY A 134 -4.42 -18.31 -7.38
C GLY A 134 -3.80 -17.98 -6.02
N ALA A 135 -3.22 -16.80 -5.85
CA ALA A 135 -2.75 -16.32 -4.57
C ALA A 135 -3.90 -16.10 -3.55
N MET A 136 -4.96 -15.38 -3.93
CA MET A 136 -6.09 -15.13 -3.03
C MET A 136 -6.81 -16.42 -2.63
N GLU A 137 -7.00 -17.35 -3.56
CA GLU A 137 -7.64 -18.66 -3.29
C GLU A 137 -6.81 -19.48 -2.30
N MET A 138 -5.49 -19.58 -2.50
CA MET A 138 -4.59 -20.25 -1.56
C MET A 138 -4.58 -19.54 -0.20
N ALA A 139 -4.59 -18.22 -0.16
CA ALA A 139 -4.63 -17.46 1.09
C ALA A 139 -5.93 -17.74 1.87
N ALA A 140 -7.07 -17.77 1.17
CA ALA A 140 -8.36 -18.09 1.76
C ALA A 140 -8.41 -19.54 2.29
N GLN A 141 -7.88 -20.51 1.55
CA GLN A 141 -7.75 -21.90 2.00
C GLN A 141 -6.93 -22.03 3.30
N ARG A 142 -5.94 -21.14 3.49
CA ARG A 142 -5.10 -21.07 4.70
C ARG A 142 -5.70 -20.20 5.81
N GLY A 143 -6.94 -19.73 5.62
CA GLY A 143 -7.72 -18.97 6.60
C GLY A 143 -7.39 -17.48 6.65
N ALA A 144 -6.54 -16.95 5.78
CA ALA A 144 -6.24 -15.53 5.73
C ALA A 144 -7.44 -14.71 5.23
N ARG A 145 -7.52 -13.45 5.65
CA ARG A 145 -8.49 -12.52 5.05
C ARG A 145 -8.00 -12.09 3.67
N THR A 146 -8.91 -12.00 2.72
CA THR A 146 -8.61 -11.69 1.32
C THR A 146 -9.47 -10.54 0.82
N ALA A 147 -8.83 -9.65 0.06
CA ALA A 147 -9.50 -8.56 -0.65
C ALA A 147 -8.96 -8.42 -2.08
N LEU A 148 -9.78 -7.93 -2.99
CA LEU A 148 -9.36 -7.55 -4.35
C LEU A 148 -9.52 -6.04 -4.55
N VAL A 149 -8.47 -5.39 -5.02
CA VAL A 149 -8.49 -4.05 -5.59
C VAL A 149 -8.50 -4.19 -7.11
N CYS A 150 -9.54 -3.66 -7.75
CA CYS A 150 -9.70 -3.66 -9.21
C CYS A 150 -10.48 -2.42 -9.67
N PHE A 151 -10.68 -2.26 -10.97
CA PHE A 151 -11.39 -1.09 -11.54
C PHE A 151 -12.52 -1.48 -12.49
N ASN A 152 -13.08 -2.66 -12.26
CA ASN A 152 -14.30 -3.12 -12.91
C ASN A 152 -15.43 -3.22 -11.87
N PRO A 153 -16.36 -2.25 -11.82
CA PRO A 153 -17.45 -2.22 -10.84
C PRO A 153 -18.40 -3.41 -10.90
N ALA A 154 -18.45 -4.12 -12.05
CA ALA A 154 -19.27 -5.31 -12.22
C ALA A 154 -18.61 -6.59 -11.65
N MET A 155 -17.42 -6.48 -11.03
CA MET A 155 -16.71 -7.63 -10.50
C MET A 155 -17.50 -8.33 -9.39
N LYS A 156 -17.65 -9.65 -9.56
CA LYS A 156 -18.30 -10.54 -8.61
C LYS A 156 -17.27 -11.45 -7.95
N ARG A 157 -17.57 -11.88 -6.73
CA ARG A 157 -16.79 -12.89 -6.01
C ARG A 157 -16.89 -14.23 -6.73
N ARG A 158 -15.84 -15.05 -6.62
CA ARG A 158 -15.79 -16.43 -7.11
C ARG A 158 -15.65 -17.36 -5.91
N GLY A 159 -16.61 -18.27 -5.72
CA GLY A 159 -16.56 -19.23 -4.60
C GLY A 159 -16.41 -18.59 -3.21
N GLY A 160 -16.97 -17.40 -2.99
CA GLY A 160 -16.83 -16.67 -1.72
C GLY A 160 -15.50 -15.93 -1.52
N VAL A 161 -14.58 -15.99 -2.49
CA VAL A 161 -13.30 -15.28 -2.51
C VAL A 161 -13.34 -14.14 -3.54
N PRO A 162 -12.76 -12.97 -3.25
CA PRO A 162 -12.28 -12.54 -1.93
C PRO A 162 -13.43 -12.19 -0.96
N GLN A 163 -13.12 -12.02 0.33
CA GLN A 163 -14.12 -11.57 1.32
C GLN A 163 -14.52 -10.10 1.15
N LEU A 164 -13.73 -9.30 0.42
CA LEU A 164 -14.03 -7.91 0.10
C LEU A 164 -13.53 -7.55 -1.30
N ILE A 165 -14.33 -6.81 -2.07
CA ILE A 165 -13.93 -6.26 -3.36
C ILE A 165 -14.01 -4.74 -3.24
N LEU A 166 -12.91 -4.08 -3.59
CA LEU A 166 -12.79 -2.63 -3.71
C LEU A 166 -12.65 -2.32 -5.21
N ALA A 167 -13.73 -1.81 -5.81
CA ALA A 167 -13.84 -1.60 -7.26
C ALA A 167 -14.26 -0.18 -7.64
N PRO A 168 -13.44 0.85 -7.39
CA PRO A 168 -13.78 2.23 -7.74
C PRO A 168 -14.07 2.38 -9.25
N ALA A 169 -15.16 3.06 -9.58
CA ALA A 169 -15.57 3.31 -10.96
C ALA A 169 -14.78 4.48 -11.58
N ILE A 170 -13.56 4.22 -12.07
CA ILE A 170 -12.68 5.25 -12.66
C ILE A 170 -12.95 5.54 -14.16
N GLY A 171 -13.77 4.71 -14.80
CA GLY A 171 -14.06 4.78 -16.23
C GLY A 171 -12.91 4.31 -17.14
N PRO A 172 -13.06 4.44 -18.48
CA PRO A 172 -12.04 4.02 -19.43
C PRO A 172 -10.77 4.87 -19.34
N GLU A 173 -9.62 4.29 -19.64
CA GLU A 173 -8.35 5.01 -19.68
C GLU A 173 -8.27 5.93 -20.91
N VAL A 174 -7.56 7.06 -20.78
CA VAL A 174 -7.33 8.02 -21.88
C VAL A 174 -6.62 7.37 -23.07
N LEU A 175 -5.69 6.46 -22.78
CA LEU A 175 -5.13 5.50 -23.71
C LEU A 175 -5.76 4.14 -23.42
N THR A 176 -6.64 3.66 -24.32
CA THR A 176 -7.44 2.45 -24.12
C THR A 176 -6.59 1.28 -23.64
N GLY A 177 -6.96 0.72 -22.48
CA GLY A 177 -6.29 -0.45 -21.89
C GLY A 177 -5.01 -0.15 -21.11
N SER A 178 -4.47 1.07 -21.18
CA SER A 178 -3.26 1.49 -20.45
C SER A 178 -3.54 1.75 -18.96
N THR A 179 -3.85 0.69 -18.23
CA THR A 179 -4.21 0.72 -16.79
C THR A 179 -3.05 1.10 -15.87
N ARG A 180 -1.86 1.37 -16.40
CA ARG A 180 -0.78 2.02 -15.65
C ARG A 180 -1.06 3.49 -15.30
N LEU A 181 -2.09 4.09 -15.92
CA LEU A 181 -2.50 5.49 -15.75
C LEU A 181 -3.46 5.63 -14.56
N LYS A 182 -4.75 5.96 -14.78
CA LYS A 182 -5.70 6.23 -13.69
C LYS A 182 -5.83 5.06 -12.72
N ALA A 183 -5.89 3.83 -13.22
CA ALA A 183 -5.93 2.65 -12.36
C ALA A 183 -4.66 2.51 -11.49
N GLY A 184 -3.50 2.87 -12.02
CA GLY A 184 -2.24 2.94 -11.27
C GLY A 184 -2.31 4.01 -10.17
N THR A 185 -2.74 5.22 -10.51
CA THR A 185 -2.92 6.32 -9.55
C THR A 185 -3.91 5.95 -8.44
N ALA A 186 -5.09 5.44 -8.81
CA ALA A 186 -6.11 5.01 -7.85
C ALA A 186 -5.61 3.90 -6.93
N THR A 187 -4.86 2.93 -7.48
CA THR A 187 -4.20 1.88 -6.68
C THR A 187 -3.28 2.51 -5.64
N LYS A 188 -2.37 3.41 -6.05
CA LYS A 188 -1.45 4.09 -5.13
C LYS A 188 -2.19 4.79 -3.99
N LEU A 189 -3.23 5.57 -4.31
CA LEU A 189 -4.04 6.27 -3.32
C LEU A 189 -4.67 5.30 -2.31
N ILE A 190 -5.24 4.20 -2.79
CA ILE A 190 -5.86 3.16 -1.95
C ILE A 190 -4.83 2.52 -1.02
N LEU A 191 -3.68 2.09 -1.55
CA LEU A 191 -2.66 1.40 -0.74
C LEU A 191 -2.12 2.33 0.34
N ASN A 192 -1.82 3.59 -0.02
CA ASN A 192 -1.34 4.58 0.95
C ASN A 192 -2.39 4.85 2.04
N CYS A 193 -3.69 4.89 1.73
CA CYS A 193 -4.73 4.98 2.75
C CYS A 193 -4.72 3.76 3.68
N ILE A 194 -4.61 2.55 3.14
CA ILE A 194 -4.65 1.30 3.91
C ILE A 194 -3.49 1.24 4.91
N THR A 195 -2.24 1.38 4.45
CA THR A 195 -1.06 1.27 5.34
C THR A 195 -0.93 2.45 6.28
N THR A 196 -1.12 3.67 5.80
CA THR A 196 -1.01 4.86 6.66
C THR A 196 -2.04 4.82 7.78
N LEU A 197 -3.31 4.58 7.47
CA LEU A 197 -4.36 4.57 8.51
C LEU A 197 -4.24 3.36 9.44
N ALA A 198 -3.78 2.20 8.94
CA ALA A 198 -3.49 1.08 9.81
C ALA A 198 -2.37 1.40 10.82
N MET A 199 -1.28 2.03 10.36
CA MET A 199 -0.16 2.41 11.21
C MET A 199 -0.52 3.55 12.18
N VAL A 200 -1.37 4.50 11.76
CA VAL A 200 -1.97 5.50 12.65
C VAL A 200 -2.73 4.82 13.79
N HIS A 201 -3.56 3.83 13.47
CA HIS A 201 -4.33 3.09 14.48
C HIS A 201 -3.45 2.28 15.45
N LEU A 202 -2.25 1.89 15.02
CA LEU A 202 -1.22 1.25 15.86
C LEU A 202 -0.38 2.25 16.67
N GLY A 203 -0.76 3.53 16.68
CA GLY A 203 -0.08 4.58 17.43
C GLY A 203 1.30 4.94 16.87
N LYS A 204 1.55 4.72 15.57
CA LYS A 204 2.82 5.10 14.90
C LYS A 204 2.91 6.60 14.59
N VAL A 205 1.82 7.33 14.81
CA VAL A 205 1.65 8.76 14.51
C VAL A 205 1.02 9.45 15.72
N ALA A 206 1.43 10.69 16.02
CA ALA A 206 0.81 11.57 17.01
C ALA A 206 0.40 12.89 16.33
N GLY A 207 -0.89 13.23 16.36
CA GLY A 207 -1.42 14.29 15.49
C GLY A 207 -1.18 13.94 14.02
N ASN A 208 -0.37 14.74 13.32
CA ASN A 208 0.12 14.47 11.97
C ASN A 208 1.64 14.18 11.92
N LEU A 209 2.27 13.91 13.07
CA LEU A 209 3.71 13.70 13.20
C LEU A 209 4.06 12.21 13.30
N MET A 210 5.05 11.80 12.50
CA MET A 210 5.54 10.43 12.41
C MET A 210 6.47 10.09 13.59
N VAL A 211 5.88 9.79 14.75
CA VAL A 211 6.62 9.56 16.01
C VAL A 211 7.32 8.21 16.11
N ASP A 212 7.18 7.34 15.10
CA ASP A 212 7.91 6.08 15.00
C ASP A 212 8.70 6.01 13.68
N VAL A 213 9.29 7.13 13.28
CA VAL A 213 10.21 7.23 12.12
C VAL A 213 11.52 6.50 12.41
N ASP A 214 12.15 5.84 11.43
CA ASP A 214 13.51 5.25 11.56
C ASP A 214 14.57 6.15 10.86
N PRO A 215 15.25 7.06 11.58
CA PRO A 215 16.06 8.09 10.95
C PRO A 215 17.47 7.60 10.56
N LYS A 216 17.54 6.92 9.42
CA LYS A 216 18.79 6.36 8.86
C LYS A 216 19.68 7.37 8.12
N ASN A 217 19.20 8.59 7.88
CA ASN A 217 19.96 9.65 7.21
C ASN A 217 19.75 10.99 7.92
N GLU A 218 20.60 11.95 7.62
CA GLU A 218 20.63 13.29 8.22
C GLU A 218 19.28 14.01 8.12
N LYS A 219 18.66 14.02 6.94
CA LYS A 219 17.32 14.59 6.73
C LYS A 219 16.26 14.00 7.67
N LEU A 220 16.29 12.69 7.92
CA LEU A 220 15.35 12.05 8.83
C LEU A 220 15.71 12.31 10.31
N ARG A 221 16.99 12.48 10.63
CA ARG A 221 17.44 12.89 11.98
C ARG A 221 16.97 14.31 12.32
N GLU A 222 17.16 15.25 11.41
CA GLU A 222 16.61 16.61 11.56
C GLU A 222 15.09 16.60 11.77
N ARG A 223 14.38 15.77 10.99
CA ARG A 223 12.94 15.60 11.16
C ARG A 223 12.58 15.08 12.54
N ALA A 224 13.32 14.09 13.06
CA ALA A 224 13.09 13.55 14.40
C ALA A 224 13.27 14.63 15.48
N VAL A 225 14.32 15.47 15.37
CA VAL A 225 14.54 16.60 16.28
C VAL A 225 13.35 17.57 16.23
N ARG A 226 12.91 17.99 15.03
CA ARG A 226 11.75 18.89 14.87
C ARG A 226 10.46 18.31 15.47
N ILE A 227 10.24 16.99 15.35
CA ILE A 227 9.07 16.32 15.93
C ILE A 227 9.10 16.40 17.46
N VAL A 228 10.26 16.10 18.08
CA VAL A 228 10.41 16.18 19.54
C VAL A 228 10.19 17.61 20.01
N MET A 229 10.86 18.60 19.39
CA MET A 229 10.67 20.01 19.71
C MET A 229 9.20 20.44 19.63
N THR A 230 8.48 20.02 18.58
CA THR A 230 7.06 20.36 18.39
C THR A 230 6.16 19.77 19.49
N LEU A 231 6.49 18.58 19.99
CA LEU A 231 5.67 17.87 20.96
C LEU A 231 6.03 18.19 22.42
N THR A 232 7.25 18.67 22.68
CA THR A 232 7.75 18.93 24.04
C THR A 232 8.06 20.41 24.31
N GLU A 233 8.05 21.27 23.29
CA GLU A 233 8.50 22.67 23.36
C GLU A 233 9.98 22.84 23.79
N ALA A 234 10.75 21.75 23.73
CA ALA A 234 12.19 21.79 24.03
C ALA A 234 12.98 22.45 22.89
N ASP A 235 14.15 23.01 23.21
CA ASP A 235 15.11 23.47 22.21
C ASP A 235 15.74 22.30 21.42
N ALA A 236 16.40 22.64 20.31
CA ALA A 236 16.99 21.65 19.42
C ALA A 236 18.08 20.80 20.10
N ALA A 237 18.90 21.41 20.96
CA ALA A 237 20.00 20.72 21.64
C ALA A 237 19.46 19.67 22.64
N THR A 238 18.43 20.03 23.40
CA THR A 238 17.75 19.15 24.35
C THR A 238 17.04 18.01 23.64
N ALA A 239 16.32 18.32 22.55
CA ALA A 239 15.64 17.32 21.74
C ALA A 239 16.62 16.32 21.10
N GLU A 240 17.73 16.81 20.56
CA GLU A 240 18.76 15.97 19.96
C GLU A 240 19.44 15.08 21.01
N ALA A 241 19.84 15.64 22.15
CA ALA A 241 20.44 14.88 23.24
C ALA A 241 19.51 13.74 23.73
N ALA A 242 18.21 14.00 23.87
CA ALA A 242 17.22 12.99 24.23
C ALA A 242 17.12 11.89 23.17
N LEU A 243 17.09 12.26 21.88
CA LEU A 243 17.10 11.29 20.77
C LEU A 243 18.36 10.44 20.77
N GLN A 244 19.55 11.03 20.92
CA GLN A 244 20.80 10.29 20.96
C GLN A 244 20.84 9.29 22.13
N ALA A 245 20.41 9.72 23.33
CA ALA A 245 20.36 8.88 24.52
C ALA A 245 19.44 7.66 24.37
N ASP A 246 18.38 7.78 23.55
CA ASP A 246 17.40 6.72 23.35
C ASP A 246 17.51 6.03 21.98
N GLY A 247 18.67 6.09 21.32
CA GLY A 247 18.91 5.38 20.05
C GLY A 247 18.04 5.89 18.89
N TRP A 248 17.83 7.21 18.85
CA TRP A 248 17.00 7.93 17.88
C TRP A 248 15.52 7.49 17.86
N MET A 249 15.01 6.97 18.98
CA MET A 249 13.60 6.59 19.10
C MET A 249 12.76 7.74 19.64
N VAL A 250 12.05 8.45 18.76
CA VAL A 250 11.22 9.63 19.11
C VAL A 250 10.30 9.34 20.30
N LYS A 251 9.54 8.25 20.30
CA LYS A 251 8.67 7.89 21.46
C LYS A 251 9.41 7.77 22.79
N LYS A 252 10.64 7.25 22.80
CA LYS A 252 11.44 7.15 24.03
C LYS A 252 11.96 8.51 24.46
N ALA A 253 12.43 9.31 23.51
CA ALA A 253 12.85 10.68 23.76
C ALA A 253 11.70 11.54 24.32
N LEU A 254 10.48 11.40 23.80
CA LEU A 254 9.28 12.04 24.35
C LEU A 254 9.05 11.63 25.81
N LYS A 255 9.09 10.32 26.10
CA LYS A 255 8.94 9.80 27.47
C LYS A 255 10.01 10.33 28.41
N ARG A 256 11.25 10.44 27.95
CA ARG A 256 12.37 11.03 28.70
C ARG A 256 12.12 12.49 29.05
N LEU A 257 11.49 13.23 28.15
CA LEU A 257 11.15 14.64 28.32
C LEU A 257 9.78 14.85 29.01
N GLY A 258 9.18 13.79 29.57
CA GLY A 258 7.94 13.88 30.35
C GLY A 258 6.65 13.95 29.52
N ARG A 259 6.68 13.48 28.26
CA ARG A 259 5.53 13.40 27.34
C ARG A 259 5.16 11.98 26.98
#